data_AF-A0A3B1BYT5-F1
#
_entry.id   AF-A0A3B1BYT5-F1
#
_cell.length_a   1.000
_cell.length_b   1.000
_cell.length_c   1.000
_cell.angle_alpha   90.00
_cell.angle_beta   90.00
_cell.angle_gamma   90.00
#
_symmetry.space_group_name_H-M   'P 1'
#
loop_
_entity.id
_entity.type
_entity.pdbx_description
1 polymer ?
#
loop_
_entity_poly.entity_id
_entity_poly.type
_entity_poly.pdbx_seq_one_letter_code
_entity_poly.pdbx_strand_id
1 'polypeptide(L)'
;MFRIFIFAALLAGVGAGLLLTGVQQWQVTPLILAAEKFEAPAEAQHSHEAPAHSHEQAHEHDAGAWSPAEGAERIVFTLFSNVLAGIGFALVMLAGMNLRGHSGWQKGLLWGLAGYLVFFIAPSLGLHPKVPGTAGAPLAEQQLWWISTVAVSAAGLALLAFGRSLLLRAMAIVLLAMPHIFGAPLPEVASSLVPLQLSNDFILATTIANAIFWIVLGSLAGQFLQFFMRPPLSTADSFANS
;
A
#
# COMPACT_ATOMS: atom_id res chain seq x y z
N MET A 1 -18.85 4.38 -21.64
CA MET A 1 -17.73 4.90 -20.82
C MET A 1 -17.65 4.21 -19.46
N PHE A 2 -18.59 4.39 -18.54
CA PHE A 2 -18.52 3.79 -17.18
C PHE A 2 -18.17 2.28 -17.14
N ARG A 3 -18.82 1.47 -17.98
CA ARG A 3 -18.54 0.02 -18.08
C ARG A 3 -17.07 -0.29 -18.43
N ILE A 4 -16.47 0.49 -19.32
CA ILE A 4 -15.06 0.32 -19.73
C ILE A 4 -14.13 0.55 -18.54
N PHE A 5 -14.39 1.59 -17.74
CA PHE A 5 -13.60 1.90 -16.54
C PHE A 5 -13.67 0.77 -15.52
N ILE A 6 -14.87 0.25 -15.26
CA ILE A 6 -15.05 -0.87 -14.34
C ILE A 6 -14.30 -2.11 -14.84
N PHE A 7 -14.48 -2.52 -16.10
CA PHE A 7 -13.81 -3.71 -16.61
C PHE A 7 -12.27 -3.56 -16.63
N ALA A 8 -11.77 -2.39 -17.03
CA ALA A 8 -10.33 -2.11 -16.99
C ALA A 8 -9.78 -2.16 -15.55
N ALA A 9 -10.50 -1.58 -14.59
CA ALA A 9 -10.10 -1.60 -13.19
C ALA A 9 -10.14 -3.01 -12.59
N LEU A 10 -11.18 -3.79 -12.90
CA LEU A 10 -11.31 -5.17 -12.45
C LEU A 10 -10.16 -6.03 -12.96
N LEU A 11 -9.86 -5.99 -14.26
CA LEU A 11 -8.78 -6.79 -14.84
C LEU A 11 -7.40 -6.36 -14.32
N ALA A 12 -7.14 -5.05 -14.23
CA ALA A 12 -5.88 -4.55 -13.69
C ALA A 12 -5.72 -4.88 -12.21
N GLY A 13 -6.77 -4.66 -11.41
CA GLY A 13 -6.79 -4.90 -9.97
C GLY A 13 -6.65 -6.37 -9.61
N VAL A 14 -7.36 -7.26 -10.30
CA VAL A 14 -7.21 -8.71 -10.13
C VAL A 14 -5.81 -9.16 -10.51
N GLY A 15 -5.29 -8.75 -11.68
CA GLY A 15 -3.96 -9.12 -12.13
C GLY A 15 -2.84 -8.66 -11.18
N ALA A 16 -2.89 -7.41 -10.74
CA ALA A 16 -1.92 -6.87 -9.79
C ALA A 16 -2.07 -7.47 -8.39
N GLY A 17 -3.30 -7.70 -7.91
CA GLY A 17 -3.56 -8.29 -6.59
C GLY A 17 -3.13 -9.75 -6.48
N LEU A 18 -3.35 -10.55 -7.54
CA LEU A 18 -2.82 -11.92 -7.64
C LEU A 18 -1.29 -11.92 -7.58
N LEU A 19 -0.67 -11.04 -8.37
CA LEU A 19 0.79 -10.93 -8.41
C LEU A 19 1.35 -10.51 -7.04
N LEU A 20 0.77 -9.49 -6.40
CA LEU A 20 1.21 -9.02 -5.08
C LEU A 20 1.13 -10.13 -4.04
N THR A 21 0.05 -10.92 -4.07
CA THR A 21 -0.11 -12.08 -3.18
C THR A 21 1.01 -13.10 -3.38
N GLY A 22 1.36 -13.41 -4.63
CA GLY A 22 2.48 -14.31 -4.92
C GLY A 22 3.83 -13.77 -4.42
N VAL A 23 4.08 -12.47 -4.59
CA VAL A 23 5.30 -11.81 -4.09
C VAL A 23 5.34 -11.80 -2.56
N GLN A 24 4.22 -11.50 -1.90
CA GLN A 24 4.12 -11.53 -0.44
C GLN A 24 4.34 -12.93 0.12
N GLN A 25 3.78 -13.97 -0.52
CA GLN A 25 3.97 -15.35 -0.10
C GLN A 25 5.45 -15.75 -0.15
N TRP A 26 6.18 -15.26 -1.14
CA TRP A 26 7.59 -15.61 -1.34
C TRP A 26 8.56 -14.77 -0.50
N GLN A 27 8.33 -13.46 -0.37
CA GLN A 27 9.29 -12.54 0.25
C GLN A 27 8.89 -12.11 1.66
N VAL A 28 7.63 -11.73 1.86
CA VAL A 28 7.18 -11.06 3.09
C VAL A 28 6.78 -12.07 4.16
N THR A 29 6.09 -13.14 3.76
CA THR A 29 5.57 -14.17 4.67
C THR A 29 6.67 -14.89 5.47
N PRO A 30 7.81 -15.29 4.86
CA PRO A 30 8.90 -15.90 5.64
C PRO A 30 9.46 -14.96 6.72
N LEU A 31 9.48 -13.65 6.45
CA LEU A 31 9.97 -12.64 7.40
C LEU A 31 8.98 -12.42 8.55
N ILE A 32 7.68 -12.45 8.26
CA ILE A 32 6.61 -12.43 9.27
C ILE A 32 6.75 -13.63 10.22
N LEU A 33 6.82 -14.85 9.68
CA LEU A 33 6.96 -16.08 10.47
C LEU A 33 8.29 -16.12 11.25
N ALA A 34 9.34 -15.46 10.76
CA ALA A 34 10.59 -15.31 11.49
C ALA A 34 10.46 -14.31 12.65
N ALA A 35 9.72 -13.22 12.47
CA ALA A 35 9.50 -12.20 13.50
C ALA A 35 8.61 -12.71 14.65
N GLU A 36 7.56 -13.48 14.34
CA GLU A 36 6.66 -14.09 15.33
C GLU A 36 7.40 -14.94 16.38
N LYS A 37 8.57 -15.51 16.04
CA LYS A 37 9.39 -16.27 17.00
C LYS A 37 9.96 -15.43 18.14
N PHE A 38 10.04 -14.12 17.95
CA PHE A 38 10.51 -13.16 18.96
C PHE A 38 9.36 -12.56 19.76
N GLU A 39 8.10 -12.83 19.39
CA GLU A 39 6.91 -12.46 20.15
C GLU A 39 6.54 -13.48 21.23
N ALA A 40 7.20 -14.65 21.26
CA ALA A 40 6.93 -15.69 22.25
C ALA A 40 6.98 -15.08 23.67
N PRO A 41 5.95 -15.32 24.49
CA PRO A 41 5.75 -14.57 25.72
C PRO A 41 6.94 -14.76 26.64
N ALA A 42 7.37 -13.67 27.27
CA ALA A 42 8.23 -13.68 28.44
C ALA A 42 7.54 -14.32 29.68
N GLU A 43 6.66 -15.32 29.49
CA GLU A 43 5.91 -16.02 30.54
C GLU A 43 6.38 -17.48 30.75
N ALA A 44 7.56 -17.85 30.24
CA ALA A 44 8.23 -19.10 30.64
C ALA A 44 9.36 -18.87 31.68
N GLN A 45 9.43 -17.68 32.30
CA GLN A 45 10.41 -17.35 33.34
C GLN A 45 9.84 -16.48 34.45
N HIS A 46 8.64 -16.78 34.96
CA HIS A 46 8.23 -16.26 36.27
C HIS A 46 7.74 -17.40 37.17
N SER A 47 8.57 -17.65 38.18
CA SER A 47 8.42 -18.49 39.36
C SER A 47 7.00 -18.65 39.90
N HIS A 48 6.68 -19.89 40.28
CA HIS A 48 5.61 -20.19 41.22
C HIS A 48 5.89 -19.55 42.59
N GLU A 49 5.14 -18.50 42.94
CA GLU A 49 4.66 -18.22 44.31
C GLU A 49 3.68 -17.02 44.27
N ALA A 50 2.50 -17.19 44.86
CA ALA A 50 1.47 -16.16 45.06
C ALA A 50 1.47 -15.72 46.55
N PRO A 51 0.63 -14.76 47.05
CA PRO A 51 -0.24 -13.75 46.40
C PRO A 51 -0.13 -12.31 47.01
N ALA A 52 -0.75 -11.28 46.39
CA ALA A 52 -1.59 -10.22 47.03
C ALA A 52 -1.71 -8.90 46.22
N HIS A 53 -2.95 -8.55 45.85
CA HIS A 53 -3.60 -7.25 45.61
C HIS A 53 -2.81 -5.98 45.19
N SER A 54 -3.10 -5.47 43.98
CA SER A 54 -3.48 -4.05 43.74
C SER A 54 -3.95 -3.84 42.30
N HIS A 55 -5.03 -3.07 42.13
CA HIS A 55 -5.63 -2.72 40.85
C HIS A 55 -4.72 -1.83 39.99
N GLU A 56 -4.24 -2.35 38.87
CA GLU A 56 -3.93 -1.55 37.68
C GLU A 56 -4.57 -2.24 36.48
N GLN A 57 -5.36 -1.50 35.72
CA GLN A 57 -5.94 -1.97 34.47
C GLN A 57 -4.81 -2.29 33.50
N ALA A 58 -4.38 -3.54 33.51
CA ALA A 58 -3.69 -4.12 32.38
C ALA A 58 -4.64 -3.99 31.20
N HIS A 59 -4.26 -3.20 30.20
CA HIS A 59 -4.86 -3.27 28.90
C HIS A 59 -4.71 -4.71 28.42
N GLU A 60 -5.79 -5.48 28.54
CA GLU A 60 -5.91 -6.78 27.89
C GLU A 60 -5.55 -6.58 26.43
N HIS A 61 -4.43 -7.18 26.01
CA HIS A 61 -4.25 -7.53 24.62
C HIS A 61 -5.53 -8.29 24.24
N ASP A 62 -6.28 -7.76 23.30
CA ASP A 62 -7.53 -8.33 22.81
C ASP A 62 -7.25 -9.73 22.25
N ALA A 63 -7.23 -10.72 23.15
CA ALA A 63 -7.07 -12.14 22.85
C ALA A 63 -8.30 -12.69 22.10
N GLY A 64 -9.27 -11.82 21.75
CA GLY A 64 -10.46 -12.11 20.96
C GLY A 64 -10.45 -11.49 19.55
N ALA A 65 -9.41 -10.75 19.14
CA ALA A 65 -9.35 -10.21 17.79
C ALA A 65 -9.19 -11.35 16.76
N TRP A 66 -10.23 -11.61 15.97
CA TRP A 66 -10.21 -12.65 14.95
C TRP A 66 -9.07 -12.43 13.93
N SER A 67 -8.27 -13.47 13.70
CA SER A 67 -7.26 -13.52 12.66
C SER A 67 -7.43 -14.78 11.80
N PRO A 68 -7.24 -14.71 10.47
CA PRO A 68 -7.23 -15.90 9.60
C PRO A 68 -6.26 -16.97 10.09
N ALA A 69 -6.66 -18.24 10.08
CA ALA A 69 -5.75 -19.32 10.43
C ALA A 69 -4.58 -19.44 9.44
N GLU A 70 -3.48 -20.02 9.92
CA GLU A 70 -2.29 -20.28 9.10
C GLU A 70 -2.60 -21.16 7.88
N GLY A 71 -1.80 -20.98 6.83
CA GLY A 71 -1.91 -21.77 5.60
C GLY A 71 -2.95 -21.21 4.64
N ALA A 72 -3.91 -22.05 4.22
CA ALA A 72 -4.81 -21.72 3.12
C ALA A 72 -5.74 -20.54 3.42
N GLU A 73 -6.23 -20.43 4.65
CA GLU A 73 -7.16 -19.36 5.05
C GLU A 73 -6.48 -17.98 4.96
N ARG A 74 -5.30 -17.83 5.57
CA ARG A 74 -4.46 -16.61 5.44
C ARG A 74 -4.19 -16.24 3.99
N ILE A 75 -3.85 -17.20 3.12
CA ILE A 75 -3.56 -16.93 1.70
C ILE A 75 -4.82 -16.42 0.99
N VAL A 76 -5.98 -17.03 1.21
CA VAL A 76 -7.24 -16.64 0.57
C VAL A 76 -7.68 -15.25 1.00
N PHE A 77 -7.65 -14.94 2.31
CA PHE A 77 -8.01 -13.60 2.80
C PHE A 77 -7.01 -12.53 2.35
N THR A 78 -5.72 -12.85 2.31
CA THR A 78 -4.68 -11.94 1.77
C THR A 78 -4.93 -11.69 0.29
N LEU A 79 -5.19 -12.73 -0.49
CA LEU A 79 -5.51 -12.62 -1.91
C LEU A 79 -6.73 -11.72 -2.14
N PHE A 80 -7.82 -12.01 -1.43
CA PHE A 80 -9.06 -11.25 -1.54
C PHE A 80 -8.82 -9.76 -1.22
N SER A 81 -8.11 -9.48 -0.13
CA SER A 81 -7.77 -8.12 0.29
C SER A 81 -6.92 -7.39 -0.74
N ASN A 82 -5.89 -8.04 -1.27
CA ASN A 82 -5.00 -7.48 -2.30
C ASN A 82 -5.75 -7.20 -3.61
N VAL A 83 -6.64 -8.10 -4.04
CA VAL A 83 -7.46 -7.92 -5.23
C VAL A 83 -8.41 -6.73 -5.04
N LEU A 84 -9.10 -6.65 -3.90
CA LEU A 84 -10.04 -5.57 -3.62
C LEU A 84 -9.33 -4.21 -3.56
N ALA A 85 -8.18 -4.15 -2.87
CA ALA A 85 -7.33 -2.97 -2.85
C ALA A 85 -6.84 -2.59 -4.25
N GLY A 86 -6.38 -3.57 -5.04
CA GLY A 86 -5.97 -3.38 -6.43
C GLY A 86 -7.07 -2.79 -7.30
N ILE A 87 -8.31 -3.28 -7.18
CA ILE A 87 -9.47 -2.74 -7.90
C ILE A 87 -9.73 -1.29 -7.48
N GLY A 88 -9.73 -1.01 -6.17
CA GLY A 88 -9.93 0.34 -5.65
C GLY A 88 -8.89 1.34 -6.17
N PHE A 89 -7.61 1.00 -6.09
CA PHE A 89 -6.53 1.84 -6.62
C PHE A 89 -6.60 2.01 -8.14
N ALA A 90 -6.94 0.96 -8.88
CA ALA A 90 -7.13 1.06 -10.33
C ALA A 90 -8.26 2.05 -10.69
N LEU A 91 -9.38 2.04 -9.96
CA LEU A 91 -10.49 2.97 -10.21
C LEU A 91 -10.06 4.43 -10.03
N VAL A 92 -9.39 4.75 -8.91
CA VAL A 92 -8.87 6.10 -8.64
C VAL A 92 -7.89 6.53 -9.73
N MET A 93 -6.98 5.63 -10.10
CA MET A 93 -5.98 5.89 -11.12
C MET A 93 -6.59 6.14 -12.50
N LEU A 94 -7.51 5.29 -12.93
CA LEU A 94 -8.21 5.43 -14.21
C LEU A 94 -9.01 6.73 -14.26
N ALA A 95 -9.68 7.12 -13.16
CA ALA A 95 -10.37 8.40 -13.07
C ALA A 95 -9.42 9.58 -13.31
N GLY A 96 -8.25 9.57 -12.67
CA GLY A 96 -7.21 10.58 -12.87
C GLY A 96 -6.63 10.60 -14.30
N MET A 97 -6.37 9.43 -14.88
CA MET A 97 -5.90 9.29 -16.26
C MET A 97 -6.90 9.85 -17.27
N ASN A 98 -8.19 9.60 -17.06
CA ASN A 98 -9.27 10.07 -17.93
C ASN A 98 -9.40 11.59 -17.94
N LEU A 99 -9.29 12.24 -16.76
CA LEU A 99 -9.30 13.70 -16.66
C LEU A 99 -8.17 14.37 -17.47
N ARG A 100 -7.11 13.61 -17.76
CA ARG A 100 -5.96 14.06 -18.56
C ARG A 100 -5.98 13.59 -20.01
N GLY A 101 -6.94 12.76 -20.40
CA GLY A 101 -6.91 12.07 -21.70
C GLY A 101 -5.73 11.12 -21.86
N HIS A 102 -5.14 10.65 -20.75
CA HIS A 102 -4.03 9.70 -20.78
C HIS A 102 -4.54 8.28 -20.97
N SER A 103 -3.91 7.53 -21.87
CA SER A 103 -4.08 6.09 -22.00
C SER A 103 -2.77 5.43 -22.43
N GLY A 104 -2.70 4.11 -22.34
CA GLY A 104 -1.54 3.31 -22.70
C GLY A 104 -0.61 3.02 -21.54
N TRP A 105 0.20 1.97 -21.68
CA TRP A 105 1.03 1.42 -20.60
C TRP A 105 2.08 2.41 -20.09
N GLN A 106 2.66 3.27 -20.94
CA GLN A 106 3.67 4.25 -20.49
C GLN A 106 3.07 5.29 -19.55
N LYS A 107 1.88 5.82 -19.90
CA LYS A 107 1.18 6.78 -19.04
C LYS A 107 0.66 6.08 -17.79
N GLY A 108 0.13 4.87 -17.94
CA GLY A 108 -0.25 4.01 -16.83
C GLY A 108 0.89 3.79 -15.83
N LEU A 109 2.10 3.50 -16.32
CA LEU A 109 3.29 3.34 -15.49
C LEU A 109 3.61 4.61 -14.68
N LEU A 110 3.56 5.79 -15.30
CA LEU A 110 3.78 7.06 -14.59
C LEU A 110 2.74 7.29 -13.48
N TRP A 111 1.47 6.96 -13.75
CA TRP A 111 0.41 7.03 -12.75
C TRP A 111 0.58 5.99 -11.64
N GLY A 112 1.05 4.79 -11.97
CA GLY A 112 1.44 3.75 -11.02
C GLY A 112 2.56 4.21 -10.09
N LEU A 113 3.62 4.80 -10.65
CA LEU A 113 4.72 5.37 -9.87
C LEU A 113 4.26 6.54 -8.99
N ALA A 114 3.37 7.40 -9.48
CA ALA A 114 2.77 8.46 -8.67
C ALA A 114 1.95 7.89 -7.50
N GLY A 115 1.16 6.84 -7.75
CA GLY A 115 0.43 6.13 -6.70
C GLY A 115 1.38 5.50 -5.67
N TYR A 116 2.45 4.84 -6.12
CA TYR A 116 3.48 4.29 -5.24
C TYR A 116 4.12 5.36 -4.36
N LEU A 117 4.44 6.53 -4.93
CA LEU A 117 5.00 7.65 -4.19
C LEU A 117 4.06 8.16 -3.10
N VAL A 118 2.76 8.28 -3.41
CA VAL A 118 1.74 8.84 -2.52
C VAL A 118 1.35 7.88 -1.41
N PHE A 119 1.00 6.64 -1.77
CA PHE A 119 0.39 5.68 -0.85
C PHE A 119 1.41 4.86 -0.07
N PHE A 120 2.65 4.76 -0.56
CA PHE A 120 3.69 3.95 0.07
C PHE A 120 4.94 4.75 0.43
N ILE A 121 5.66 5.32 -0.55
CA ILE A 121 6.98 5.93 -0.28
C ILE A 121 6.87 7.08 0.71
N ALA A 122 6.01 8.08 0.46
CA ALA A 122 5.89 9.23 1.35
C ALA A 122 5.51 8.81 2.79
N PRO A 123 4.45 8.02 3.03
CA PRO A 123 4.20 7.51 4.38
C PRO A 123 5.34 6.67 4.96
N SER A 124 6.02 5.86 4.15
CA SER A 124 7.11 5.00 4.61
C SER A 124 8.36 5.75 5.08
N LEU A 125 8.54 7.01 4.68
CA LEU A 125 9.66 7.83 5.15
C LEU A 125 9.52 8.26 6.62
N GLY A 126 8.28 8.30 7.13
CA GLY A 126 8.01 8.59 8.54
C GLY A 126 7.64 7.33 9.32
N LEU A 127 6.73 6.52 8.79
CA LEU A 127 6.32 5.24 9.37
C LEU A 127 6.77 4.10 8.46
N HIS A 128 8.01 3.64 8.67
CA HIS A 128 8.52 2.47 7.96
C HIS A 128 7.65 1.23 8.19
N PRO A 129 7.52 0.32 7.20
CA PRO A 129 6.89 -0.97 7.42
C PRO A 129 7.56 -1.69 8.59
N LYS A 130 6.74 -2.12 9.55
CA LYS A 130 7.24 -2.80 10.74
C LYS A 130 6.86 -4.26 10.71
N VAL A 131 7.79 -5.09 11.17
CA VAL A 131 7.50 -6.49 11.46
C VAL A 131 6.48 -6.59 12.60
N PRO A 132 5.65 -7.64 12.63
CA PRO A 132 4.81 -7.94 13.78
C PRO A 132 5.62 -7.94 15.10
N GLY A 133 4.95 -7.57 16.20
CA GLY A 133 5.56 -7.61 17.53
C GLY A 133 6.43 -6.40 17.89
N THR A 134 6.51 -5.40 17.02
CA THR A 134 7.26 -4.16 17.29
C THR A 134 6.37 -3.10 17.92
N ALA A 135 6.92 -2.37 18.90
CA ALA A 135 6.20 -1.25 19.50
C ALA A 135 5.88 -0.17 18.45
N GLY A 136 4.62 0.26 18.45
CA GLY A 136 4.10 1.34 17.63
C GLY A 136 3.48 2.43 18.48
N ALA A 137 3.37 3.64 17.91
CA ALA A 137 2.50 4.66 18.47
C ALA A 137 1.04 4.16 18.48
N PRO A 138 0.11 4.80 19.22
CA PRO A 138 -1.30 4.44 19.16
C PRO A 138 -1.82 4.33 17.72
N LEU A 139 -2.59 3.28 17.42
CA LEU A 139 -3.01 2.97 16.04
C LEU A 139 -3.75 4.15 15.38
N ALA A 140 -4.60 4.85 16.13
CA ALA A 140 -5.35 6.00 15.64
C ALA A 140 -4.42 7.14 15.17
N GLU A 141 -3.32 7.38 15.88
CA GLU A 141 -2.34 8.40 15.50
C GLU A 141 -1.61 8.02 14.22
N GLN A 142 -1.20 6.75 14.09
CA GLN A 142 -0.57 6.24 12.88
C GLN A 142 -1.50 6.35 11.66
N GLN A 143 -2.78 6.01 11.84
CA GLN A 143 -3.80 6.12 10.78
C GLN A 143 -4.04 7.57 10.38
N LEU A 144 -4.19 8.48 11.36
CA LEU A 144 -4.39 9.90 11.07
C LEU A 144 -3.18 10.50 10.35
N TRP A 145 -1.98 10.15 10.80
CA TRP A 145 -0.74 10.59 10.17
C TRP A 145 -0.60 10.05 8.74
N TRP A 146 -0.91 8.76 8.53
CA TRP A 146 -0.86 8.14 7.21
C TRP A 146 -1.84 8.81 6.24
N ILE A 147 -3.11 8.98 6.64
CA ILE A 147 -4.13 9.63 5.80
C ILE A 147 -3.72 11.07 5.47
N SER A 148 -3.23 11.82 6.47
CA SER A 148 -2.78 13.20 6.28
C SER A 148 -1.61 13.28 5.31
N THR A 149 -0.62 12.40 5.46
CA THR A 149 0.55 12.32 4.56
C THR A 149 0.11 12.00 3.14
N VAL A 150 -0.72 10.97 2.95
CA VAL A 150 -1.28 10.60 1.66
C VAL A 150 -2.03 11.75 1.00
N ALA A 151 -2.91 12.42 1.74
CA ALA A 151 -3.71 13.53 1.22
C ALA A 151 -2.84 14.72 0.79
N VAL A 152 -1.88 15.10 1.63
CA VAL A 152 -0.96 16.21 1.35
C VAL A 152 0.00 15.87 0.21
N SER A 153 0.54 14.65 0.15
CA SER A 153 1.40 14.21 -0.95
C SER A 153 0.65 14.10 -2.28
N ALA A 154 -0.58 13.60 -2.26
CA ALA A 154 -1.44 13.57 -3.44
C ALA A 154 -1.73 14.99 -3.95
N ALA A 155 -2.07 15.92 -3.06
CA ALA A 155 -2.28 17.33 -3.40
C ALA A 155 -1.01 17.99 -3.95
N GLY A 156 0.15 17.73 -3.32
CA GLY A 156 1.45 18.21 -3.79
C GLY A 156 1.80 17.70 -5.20
N LEU A 157 1.71 16.38 -5.43
CA LEU A 157 1.95 15.84 -6.77
C LEU A 157 0.93 16.33 -7.79
N ALA A 158 -0.34 16.52 -7.41
CA ALA A 158 -1.34 17.12 -8.28
C ALA A 158 -0.95 18.57 -8.63
N LEU A 159 -0.51 19.38 -7.67
CA LEU A 159 -0.04 20.73 -7.97
C LEU A 159 1.20 20.74 -8.87
N LEU A 160 2.14 19.82 -8.72
CA LEU A 160 3.27 19.70 -9.65
C LEU A 160 2.83 19.31 -11.06
N ALA A 161 1.91 18.35 -11.16
CA ALA A 161 1.46 17.83 -12.45
C ALA A 161 0.56 18.85 -13.17
N PHE A 162 -0.39 19.45 -12.47
CA PHE A 162 -1.44 20.30 -13.05
C PHE A 162 -1.15 21.81 -12.93
N GLY A 163 -0.29 22.22 -12.00
CA GLY A 163 0.04 23.63 -11.76
C GLY A 163 0.92 24.23 -12.86
N ARG A 164 0.49 25.38 -13.39
CA ARG A 164 1.18 26.10 -14.47
C ARG A 164 2.12 27.21 -13.98
N SER A 165 1.92 27.74 -12.77
CA SER A 165 2.72 28.84 -12.22
C SER A 165 3.86 28.35 -11.31
N LEU A 166 4.94 29.12 -11.24
CA LEU A 166 6.05 28.85 -10.31
C LEU A 166 5.59 28.83 -8.85
N LEU A 167 4.63 29.69 -8.48
CA LEU A 167 4.05 29.72 -7.14
C LEU A 167 3.37 28.39 -6.79
N LEU A 168 2.56 27.83 -7.69
CA LEU A 168 1.92 26.53 -7.45
C LEU A 168 2.93 25.40 -7.32
N ARG A 169 4.02 25.45 -8.10
CA ARG A 169 5.12 24.47 -7.98
C ARG A 169 5.86 24.61 -6.64
N ALA A 170 6.12 25.84 -6.19
CA ALA A 170 6.73 26.08 -4.89
C ALA A 170 5.83 25.58 -3.75
N MET A 171 4.52 25.87 -3.80
CA MET A 171 3.55 25.32 -2.84
C MET A 171 3.53 23.79 -2.84
N ALA A 172 3.67 23.18 -4.01
CA ALA A 172 3.69 21.74 -4.12
C ALA A 172 4.90 21.11 -3.40
N ILE A 173 6.08 21.71 -3.51
CA ILE A 173 7.28 21.26 -2.78
C ILE A 173 7.07 21.45 -1.27
N VAL A 174 6.50 22.56 -0.84
CA VAL A 174 6.18 22.80 0.58
C VAL A 174 5.22 21.74 1.10
N LEU A 175 4.16 21.43 0.36
CA LEU A 175 3.22 20.37 0.74
C LEU A 175 3.92 19.01 0.83
N LEU A 176 4.74 18.64 -0.15
CA LEU A 176 5.46 17.36 -0.12
C LEU A 176 6.42 17.25 1.07
N ALA A 177 7.05 18.36 1.48
CA ALA A 177 7.93 18.37 2.64
C ALA A 177 7.16 18.40 3.98
N MET A 178 5.95 18.94 4.00
CA MET A 178 5.19 19.25 5.21
C MET A 178 5.05 18.04 6.17
N PRO A 179 4.56 16.85 5.74
CA PRO A 179 4.42 15.71 6.64
C PRO A 179 5.73 15.27 7.30
N HIS A 180 6.85 15.42 6.59
CA HIS A 180 8.18 15.03 7.06
C HIS A 180 8.79 16.03 8.03
N ILE A 181 8.36 17.29 7.99
CA ILE A 181 8.79 18.32 8.94
C ILE A 181 8.11 18.13 10.29
N PHE A 182 6.82 17.77 10.30
CA PHE A 182 6.09 17.46 11.54
C PHE A 182 6.50 16.13 12.16
N GLY A 183 6.94 15.18 11.33
CA GLY A 183 7.37 13.86 11.77
C GLY A 183 6.21 12.91 12.03
N ALA A 184 6.53 11.62 12.08
CA ALA A 184 5.58 10.56 12.39
C ALA A 184 5.39 10.39 13.90
N PRO A 185 4.22 9.91 14.34
CA PRO A 185 4.01 9.59 15.75
C PRO A 185 4.95 8.46 16.18
N LEU A 186 5.61 8.66 17.31
CA LEU A 186 6.58 7.72 17.88
C LEU A 186 5.94 6.96 19.06
N PRO A 187 6.35 5.71 19.30
CA PRO A 187 5.92 5.01 20.51
C PRO A 187 6.48 5.71 21.76
N GLU A 188 5.74 5.68 22.86
CA GLU A 188 6.21 6.20 24.16
C GLU A 188 7.45 5.45 24.65
N VAL A 189 7.51 4.15 24.38
CA VAL A 189 8.65 3.28 24.66
C VAL A 189 9.04 2.54 23.38
N ALA A 190 10.25 2.79 22.89
CA ALA A 190 10.79 2.04 21.77
C ALA A 190 11.24 0.65 22.26
N SER A 191 10.46 -0.39 21.98
CA SER A 191 10.81 -1.77 22.26
C SER A 191 10.61 -2.66 21.02
N SER A 192 11.60 -3.49 20.74
CA SER A 192 11.55 -4.55 19.74
C SER A 192 12.49 -5.66 20.17
N LEU A 193 11.96 -6.87 20.33
CA LEU A 193 12.75 -8.09 20.54
C LEU A 193 13.29 -8.66 19.22
N VAL A 194 12.81 -8.14 18.09
CA VAL A 194 13.18 -8.59 16.75
C VAL A 194 14.56 -8.03 16.35
N PRO A 195 15.49 -8.86 15.82
CA PRO A 195 16.78 -8.40 15.33
C PRO A 195 16.66 -7.33 14.24
N LEU A 196 17.53 -6.31 14.30
CA LEU A 196 17.52 -5.20 13.36
C LEU A 196 17.66 -5.64 11.89
N GLN A 197 18.45 -6.68 11.62
CA GLN A 197 18.61 -7.23 10.28
C GLN A 197 17.29 -7.74 9.71
N LEU A 198 16.49 -8.45 10.52
CA LEU A 198 15.19 -8.96 10.09
C LEU A 198 14.19 -7.83 9.81
N SER A 199 14.22 -6.76 10.62
CA SER A 199 13.43 -5.55 10.36
C SER A 199 13.82 -4.87 9.04
N ASN A 200 15.12 -4.76 8.74
CA ASN A 200 15.60 -4.16 7.49
C ASN A 200 15.22 -4.99 6.27
N ASP A 201 15.34 -6.32 6.37
CA ASP A 201 14.93 -7.25 5.31
C ASP A 201 13.41 -7.12 5.04
N PHE A 202 12.60 -6.94 6.09
CA PHE A 202 11.16 -6.72 5.96
C PHE A 202 10.81 -5.39 5.29
N ILE A 203 11.51 -4.31 5.66
CA ILE A 203 11.35 -3.01 5.00
C ILE A 203 11.67 -3.14 3.51
N LEU A 204 12.78 -3.79 3.17
CA LEU A 204 13.20 -3.98 1.78
C LEU A 204 12.21 -4.84 1.00
N ALA A 205 11.81 -5.99 1.54
CA ALA A 205 10.85 -6.90 0.90
C ALA A 205 9.50 -6.21 0.66
N THR A 206 8.99 -5.48 1.65
CA THR A 206 7.72 -4.75 1.54
C THR A 206 7.81 -3.61 0.52
N THR A 207 8.94 -2.90 0.48
CA THR A 207 9.21 -1.84 -0.50
C THR A 207 9.21 -2.40 -1.92
N ILE A 208 9.92 -3.50 -2.14
CA ILE A 208 9.98 -4.17 -3.46
C ILE A 208 8.60 -4.70 -3.86
N ALA A 209 7.89 -5.37 -2.95
CA ALA A 209 6.56 -5.92 -3.23
C ALA A 209 5.57 -4.82 -3.64
N ASN A 210 5.56 -3.69 -2.94
CA ASN A 210 4.73 -2.55 -3.30
C ASN A 210 5.15 -1.91 -4.63
N ALA A 211 6.45 -1.75 -4.88
CA ALA A 211 6.93 -1.21 -6.15
C ALA A 211 6.44 -2.05 -7.34
N ILE A 212 6.58 -3.38 -7.25
CA ILE A 212 6.12 -4.30 -8.30
C ILE A 212 4.60 -4.17 -8.48
N PHE A 213 3.82 -4.19 -7.39
CA PHE A 213 2.37 -4.03 -7.44
C PHE A 213 1.96 -2.75 -8.19
N TRP A 214 2.51 -1.60 -7.82
CA TRP A 214 2.13 -0.31 -8.41
C TRP A 214 2.56 -0.17 -9.88
N ILE A 215 3.74 -0.70 -10.24
CA ILE A 215 4.23 -0.72 -11.63
C ILE A 215 3.30 -1.56 -12.50
N VAL A 216 2.94 -2.76 -12.04
CA VAL A 216 2.05 -3.69 -12.76
C VAL A 216 0.64 -3.12 -12.85
N LEU A 217 0.09 -2.66 -11.72
CA LEU A 217 -1.24 -2.07 -11.64
C LEU A 217 -1.37 -0.89 -12.62
N GLY A 218 -0.43 0.04 -12.59
CA GLY A 218 -0.44 1.20 -13.47
C GLY A 218 -0.32 0.83 -14.94
N SER A 219 0.64 -0.03 -15.28
CA SER A 219 0.86 -0.47 -16.66
C SER A 219 -0.37 -1.18 -17.23
N LEU A 220 -0.96 -2.12 -16.47
CA LEU A 220 -2.17 -2.84 -16.85
C LEU A 220 -3.38 -1.92 -16.95
N ALA A 221 -3.61 -1.04 -15.97
CA ALA A 221 -4.72 -0.10 -15.99
C ALA A 221 -4.68 0.79 -17.24
N GLY A 222 -3.50 1.37 -17.54
CA GLY A 222 -3.32 2.20 -18.74
C GLY A 222 -3.49 1.42 -20.04
N GLN A 223 -2.99 0.18 -20.10
CA GLN A 223 -3.12 -0.68 -21.27
C GLN A 223 -4.55 -1.13 -21.52
N PHE A 224 -5.28 -1.57 -20.50
CA PHE A 224 -6.69 -1.96 -20.62
C PHE A 224 -7.57 -0.78 -20.96
N LEU A 225 -7.33 0.40 -20.36
CA LEU A 225 -8.04 1.62 -20.72
C LEU A 225 -7.88 1.93 -22.22
N GLN A 226 -6.64 1.87 -22.73
CA GLN A 226 -6.37 2.10 -24.14
C GLN A 226 -7.04 1.05 -25.03
N PHE A 227 -6.93 -0.22 -24.65
CA PHE A 227 -7.49 -1.34 -25.41
C PHE A 227 -8.99 -1.21 -25.59
N PHE A 228 -9.74 -0.95 -24.51
CA PHE A 228 -11.20 -0.84 -24.56
C PHE A 228 -11.71 0.49 -25.14
N MET A 229 -10.86 1.53 -25.22
CA MET A 229 -11.21 2.81 -25.86
C MET A 229 -10.96 2.81 -27.37
N ARG A 230 -10.17 1.87 -27.92
CA ARG A 230 -9.95 1.79 -29.36
C ARG A 230 -11.26 1.38 -30.06
N PRO A 231 -11.74 2.13 -31.08
CA PRO A 231 -12.86 1.66 -31.89
C PRO A 231 -12.47 0.35 -32.60
N PRO A 232 -13.42 -0.59 -32.79
CA PRO A 232 -13.16 -1.77 -33.61
C PRO A 232 -12.71 -1.30 -35.01
N LEU A 233 -11.68 -1.94 -35.56
CA LEU A 233 -11.20 -1.63 -36.91
C LEU A 233 -12.40 -1.70 -37.86
N SER A 234 -12.75 -0.57 -38.46
CA SER A 234 -13.74 -0.54 -39.53
C SER A 234 -13.18 -1.40 -40.66
N THR A 235 -13.87 -2.50 -40.99
CA THR A 235 -13.55 -3.33 -42.16
C THR A 235 -13.74 -2.58 -43.49
N ALA A 236 -14.12 -1.29 -43.47
CA ALA A 236 -14.35 -0.48 -44.66
C ALA A 236 -13.07 -0.12 -45.44
N ASP A 237 -11.88 -0.15 -44.82
CA ASP A 237 -10.63 0.21 -45.51
C ASP A 237 -10.07 -0.92 -46.39
N SER A 238 -10.63 -2.15 -46.34
CA SER A 238 -10.18 -3.26 -47.20
C SER A 238 -10.85 -3.29 -48.57
N PHE A 239 -11.94 -2.54 -48.79
CA PHE A 239 -12.68 -2.54 -50.06
C PHE A 239 -12.46 -1.28 -50.91
N ALA A 240 -11.67 -0.30 -50.42
CA ALA A 240 -11.33 0.90 -51.18
C ALA A 240 -10.05 0.73 -52.04
N ASN A 241 -9.36 -0.40 -51.94
CA ASN A 241 -8.11 -0.71 -52.65
C ASN A 241 -8.19 -1.97 -53.53
N SER A 242 -9.39 -2.45 -53.86
CA SER A 242 -9.62 -3.57 -54.78
C SER A 242 -10.36 -3.14 -56.04
#